data_AF-A0A9R0SL57-F1
#
_entry.id   AF-A0A9R0SL57-F1
#
_cell.length_a   1.000
_cell.length_b   1.000
_cell.length_c   1.000
_cell.angle_alpha   90.00
_cell.angle_beta   90.00
_cell.angle_gamma   90.00
#
_symmetry.space_group_name_H-M   'P 1'
#
loop_
_entity.id
_entity.type
_entity.pdbx_description
1 polymer ?
#
loop_
_entity_poly.entity_id
_entity_poly.type
_entity_poly.pdbx_seq_one_letter_code
_entity_poly.pdbx_strand_id
1 'polypeptide(L)'
;MPPPPPAAPSLPDEILEEIFLRLPPDEPEHLVRASLASKLWLGLLCGPRFRGRYHDHHGAPPMLGFLHTWLENWEDQGPVPHLTSTTKFGARIPDHERDYSPLDCRHGRVLLGDDVNQIPMALVVWDPMTGRRRELEAPDLVVDSHGTAVLCAVGGCDHRACHEGPFQVVFVCVGSKGDDDEDCVAYACVSLPETGDWSKPCPLFDQWGEPCPALLLPAETFFEPTPPVLIEGAALHFMLEVVDDDSVGILKYDLSSHSLSLIDAPIEGSHIPTASILMAMEDGSLGFAHVSGSTLYLWSRLMGSDGVASWSQRTIINLGNLFPIQNPEGSLRLVGSVEGRDVLFVSTELGIYEINVESQRWKKLWKRKKLHALIPYMSFYTIQKYHVYPFWNHTAKSIFAERRPLSSTRKMASLEATRVL
;
A
#
# COMPACT_ATOMS: atom_id res chain seq x y z
N MET A 1 47.63 27.52 -28.85
CA MET A 1 46.52 26.80 -28.19
C MET A 1 45.34 26.82 -29.14
N PRO A 2 44.71 25.68 -29.46
CA PRO A 2 43.41 25.71 -30.11
C PRO A 2 42.40 26.39 -29.17
N PRO A 3 41.41 27.13 -29.70
CA PRO A 3 40.34 27.67 -28.87
C PRO A 3 39.60 26.54 -28.17
N PRO A 4 39.11 26.75 -26.93
CA PRO A 4 38.27 25.77 -26.27
C PRO A 4 37.07 25.44 -27.16
N PRO A 5 36.65 24.16 -27.24
CA PRO A 5 35.48 23.80 -28.02
C PRO A 5 34.28 24.64 -27.56
N PRO A 6 33.45 25.13 -28.50
CA PRO A 6 32.28 25.92 -28.15
C PRO A 6 31.41 25.10 -27.18
N ALA A 7 30.95 25.75 -26.11
CA ALA A 7 30.01 25.14 -25.19
C ALA A 7 28.80 24.65 -25.99
N ALA A 8 28.46 23.37 -25.86
CA ALA A 8 27.25 22.83 -26.47
C ALA A 8 26.06 23.68 -25.99
N PRO A 9 25.13 24.08 -26.88
CA PRO A 9 23.98 24.87 -26.46
C PRO A 9 23.21 24.09 -25.39
N SER A 10 23.16 24.63 -24.18
CA SER A 10 22.36 24.07 -23.10
C SER A 10 20.89 24.29 -23.42
N LEU A 11 20.13 23.21 -23.55
CA LEU A 11 18.68 23.27 -23.62
C LEU A 11 18.16 24.08 -22.42
N PRO A 12 17.16 24.96 -22.62
CA PRO A 12 16.51 25.65 -21.52
C PRO A 12 15.91 24.67 -20.51
N ASP A 13 15.94 25.03 -19.23
CA ASP A 13 15.43 24.21 -18.12
C ASP A 13 13.97 23.78 -18.34
N GLU A 14 13.15 24.65 -18.93
CA GLU A 14 11.74 24.39 -19.27
C GLU A 14 11.60 23.21 -20.24
N ILE A 15 12.46 23.13 -21.26
CA ILE A 15 12.42 22.03 -22.23
C ILE A 15 12.94 20.74 -21.61
N LEU A 16 13.93 20.82 -20.72
CA LEU A 16 14.39 19.66 -19.95
C LEU A 16 13.28 19.11 -19.04
N GLU A 17 12.54 19.99 -18.34
CA GLU A 17 11.36 19.60 -17.57
C GLU A 17 10.34 18.88 -18.46
N GLU A 18 9.98 19.43 -19.62
CA GLU A 18 9.04 18.76 -20.56
C GLU A 18 9.49 17.36 -20.99
N ILE A 19 10.80 17.16 -21.15
CA ILE A 19 11.35 15.84 -21.49
C ILE A 19 11.19 14.89 -20.31
N PHE A 20 11.55 15.33 -19.10
CA PHE A 20 11.47 14.50 -17.91
C PHE A 20 10.04 14.20 -17.45
N LEU A 21 9.08 15.07 -17.74
CA LEU A 21 7.65 14.81 -17.51
C LEU A 21 7.13 13.60 -18.28
N ARG A 22 7.78 13.20 -19.38
CA ARG A 22 7.37 12.04 -20.18
C ARG A 22 7.94 10.72 -19.66
N LEU A 23 8.78 10.75 -18.62
CA LEU A 23 9.33 9.53 -18.04
C LEU A 23 8.24 8.78 -17.25
N PRO A 24 8.07 7.48 -17.48
CA PRO A 24 6.99 6.70 -16.87
C PRO A 24 7.13 6.63 -15.33
N PRO A 25 6.05 6.88 -14.57
CA PRO A 25 6.11 6.92 -13.12
C PRO A 25 6.30 5.53 -12.47
N ASP A 26 5.89 4.47 -13.17
CA ASP A 26 6.07 3.07 -12.80
C ASP A 26 7.49 2.53 -13.08
N GLU A 27 8.38 3.32 -13.69
CA GLU A 27 9.78 2.95 -13.92
C GLU A 27 10.74 4.00 -13.32
N PRO A 28 10.81 4.09 -11.98
CA PRO A 28 11.53 5.14 -11.27
C PRO A 28 13.04 5.19 -11.61
N GLU A 29 13.61 4.10 -12.13
CA GLU A 29 15.01 4.08 -12.59
C GLU A 29 15.32 5.13 -13.65
N HIS A 30 14.35 5.56 -14.45
CA HIS A 30 14.58 6.56 -15.50
C HIS A 30 14.86 7.93 -14.91
N LEU A 31 14.07 8.33 -13.91
CA LEU A 31 14.28 9.55 -13.14
C LEU A 31 15.62 9.49 -12.39
N VAL A 32 15.96 8.35 -11.78
CA VAL A 32 17.25 8.14 -11.10
C VAL A 32 18.41 8.31 -12.08
N ARG A 33 18.38 7.63 -13.23
CA ARG A 33 19.43 7.71 -14.25
C ARG A 33 19.59 9.13 -14.80
N ALA A 34 18.49 9.84 -15.03
CA ALA A 34 18.53 11.25 -15.45
C ALA A 34 19.21 12.13 -14.38
N SER A 35 18.86 11.95 -13.11
CA SER A 35 19.47 12.73 -12.02
C SER A 35 20.98 12.50 -11.86
N LEU A 36 21.45 11.30 -12.22
CA LEU A 36 22.86 10.92 -12.18
C LEU A 36 23.69 11.52 -13.33
N ALA A 37 23.04 12.00 -14.40
CA ALA A 37 23.74 12.48 -15.59
C ALA A 37 24.36 13.88 -15.41
N SER A 38 23.76 14.75 -14.59
CA SER A 38 24.23 16.13 -14.37
C SER A 38 23.70 16.73 -13.08
N LYS A 39 24.50 17.61 -12.45
CA LYS A 39 24.05 18.43 -11.30
C LYS A 39 22.88 19.35 -11.65
N LEU A 40 22.81 19.83 -12.90
CA LEU A 40 21.68 20.63 -13.39
C LEU A 40 20.39 19.79 -13.38
N TRP A 41 20.44 18.59 -13.95
CA TRP A 41 19.30 17.69 -14.05
C TRP A 41 18.85 17.22 -12.67
N LEU A 42 19.80 16.87 -11.78
CA LEU A 42 19.51 16.60 -10.37
C LEU A 42 18.78 17.78 -9.70
N GLY A 43 19.25 19.00 -9.95
CA GLY A 43 18.62 20.22 -9.43
C GLY A 43 17.18 20.39 -9.87
N LEU A 44 16.91 20.18 -11.17
CA LEU A 44 15.57 20.27 -11.76
C LEU A 44 14.64 19.18 -11.21
N LEU A 45 15.07 17.92 -11.24
CA LEU A 45 14.27 16.77 -10.82
C LEU A 45 13.97 16.76 -9.31
N CYS A 46 14.85 17.35 -8.50
CA CYS A 46 14.62 17.54 -7.06
C CYS A 46 13.73 18.77 -6.76
N GLY A 47 13.44 19.61 -7.74
CA GLY A 47 12.71 20.86 -7.54
C GLY A 47 11.22 20.64 -7.21
N PRO A 48 10.64 21.42 -6.28
CA PRO A 48 9.21 21.30 -5.95
C PRO A 48 8.31 21.57 -7.17
N ARG A 49 8.72 22.49 -8.04
CA ARG A 49 8.02 22.78 -9.31
C ARG A 49 7.93 21.55 -10.20
N PHE A 50 9.04 20.86 -10.46
CA PHE A 50 9.04 19.66 -11.29
C PHE A 50 8.15 18.57 -10.69
N ARG A 51 8.25 18.33 -9.37
CA ARG A 51 7.42 17.33 -8.66
C ARG A 51 5.93 17.59 -8.84
N GLY A 52 5.49 18.83 -8.60
CA GLY A 52 4.09 19.22 -8.81
C GLY A 52 3.64 18.96 -10.24
N ARG A 53 4.43 19.43 -11.23
CA ARG A 53 4.13 19.20 -12.66
C ARG A 53 4.13 17.72 -13.04
N TYR A 54 5.01 16.92 -12.46
CA TYR A 54 5.11 15.49 -12.71
C TYR A 54 3.87 14.76 -12.20
N HIS A 55 3.42 15.10 -10.99
CA HIS A 55 2.17 14.58 -10.43
C HIS A 55 0.96 15.04 -11.25
N ASP A 56 0.92 16.30 -11.67
CA ASP A 56 -0.14 16.85 -12.54
C ASP A 56 -0.22 16.11 -13.86
N HIS A 57 0.93 15.85 -14.49
CA HIS A 57 1.03 15.19 -15.78
C HIS A 57 0.56 13.73 -15.73
N HIS A 58 0.88 13.01 -14.65
CA HIS A 58 0.59 11.57 -14.54
C HIS A 58 -0.70 11.25 -13.79
N GLY A 59 -1.28 12.19 -13.05
CA GLY A 59 -2.51 11.95 -12.30
C GLY A 59 -2.27 11.17 -11.01
N ALA A 60 -2.80 9.95 -10.97
CA ALA A 60 -2.75 9.07 -9.81
C ALA A 60 -1.37 8.39 -9.68
N PRO A 61 -0.88 8.17 -8.44
CA PRO A 61 0.45 7.58 -8.23
C PRO A 61 0.55 6.14 -8.75
N PRO A 62 1.73 5.69 -9.19
CA PRO A 62 1.98 4.29 -9.52
C PRO A 62 2.08 3.43 -8.25
N MET A 63 1.94 2.12 -8.42
CA MET A 63 2.24 1.14 -7.38
C MET A 63 3.74 0.82 -7.42
N LEU A 64 4.49 1.30 -6.43
CA LEU A 64 5.94 1.06 -6.36
C LEU A 64 6.29 -0.27 -5.68
N GLY A 65 5.35 -0.80 -4.89
CA GLY A 65 5.46 -2.09 -4.22
C GLY A 65 4.18 -2.42 -3.46
N PHE A 66 4.22 -3.46 -2.65
CA PHE A 66 3.13 -3.81 -1.74
C PHE A 66 3.68 -4.46 -0.47
N LEU A 67 2.94 -4.29 0.63
CA LEU A 67 3.13 -5.00 1.88
C LEU A 67 2.19 -6.20 1.93
N HIS A 68 2.51 -7.19 2.77
CA HIS A 68 1.66 -8.35 2.93
C HIS A 68 1.77 -8.97 4.32
N THR A 69 0.68 -9.60 4.76
CA THR A 69 0.63 -10.47 5.93
C THR A 69 0.42 -11.92 5.49
N TRP A 70 0.87 -12.85 6.32
CA TRP A 70 0.85 -14.29 6.02
C TRP A 70 -0.31 -14.97 6.73
N LEU A 71 -0.92 -15.96 6.08
CA LEU A 71 -2.03 -16.72 6.67
C LEU A 71 -1.56 -17.79 7.69
N GLU A 72 -0.31 -18.24 7.57
CA GLU A 72 0.27 -19.27 8.43
C GLU A 72 1.61 -18.74 8.97
N ASN A 73 1.92 -19.06 10.24
CA ASN A 73 3.25 -18.93 10.82
C ASN A 73 4.23 -19.81 10.04
N TRP A 74 4.62 -19.38 8.85
CA TRP A 74 5.74 -19.99 8.14
C TRP A 74 7.00 -19.58 8.88
N GLU A 75 7.42 -20.45 9.80
CA GLU A 75 8.59 -20.36 10.69
C GLU A 75 9.95 -20.07 9.99
N ASP A 76 9.98 -19.84 8.67
CA ASP A 76 11.20 -19.69 7.87
C ASP A 76 11.36 -18.33 7.16
N GLN A 77 10.52 -17.34 7.43
CA GLN A 77 10.75 -15.98 6.92
C GLN A 77 10.78 -14.98 8.08
N GLY A 78 12.00 -14.56 8.41
CA GLY A 78 12.31 -13.69 9.55
C GLY A 78 11.64 -12.31 9.55
N PRO A 79 11.91 -11.52 10.60
CA PRO A 79 11.04 -10.48 11.15
C PRO A 79 11.11 -9.13 10.41
N VAL A 80 10.88 -9.13 9.10
CA VAL A 80 11.11 -7.93 8.28
C VAL A 80 9.80 -7.48 7.66
N PRO A 81 9.34 -6.22 7.87
CA PRO A 81 8.21 -5.69 7.10
C PRO A 81 8.54 -5.78 5.61
N HIS A 82 7.83 -6.69 4.93
CA HIS A 82 8.16 -7.10 3.57
C HIS A 82 7.52 -6.17 2.56
N LEU A 83 8.11 -4.99 2.35
CA LEU A 83 7.78 -4.24 1.13
C LEU A 83 8.38 -4.97 -0.07
N THR A 84 7.52 -5.67 -0.81
CA THR A 84 7.89 -6.30 -2.07
C THR A 84 7.77 -5.25 -3.18
N SER A 85 8.92 -4.81 -3.70
CA SER A 85 8.94 -3.85 -4.80
C SER A 85 8.44 -4.49 -6.10
N THR A 86 7.53 -3.79 -6.78
CA THR A 86 7.05 -4.13 -8.13
C THR A 86 7.90 -3.49 -9.22
N THR A 87 8.75 -2.53 -8.83
CA THR A 87 9.60 -1.72 -9.71
C THR A 87 11.06 -1.79 -9.24
N LYS A 88 11.98 -1.04 -9.86
CA LYS A 88 13.35 -0.86 -9.29
C LYS A 88 13.40 0.11 -8.11
N PHE A 89 12.26 0.36 -7.48
CA PHE A 89 12.17 1.09 -6.22
C PHE A 89 12.90 0.34 -5.10
N GLY A 90 13.84 1.02 -4.44
CA GLY A 90 14.49 0.54 -3.24
C GLY A 90 13.96 1.29 -2.04
N ALA A 91 12.99 0.71 -1.33
CA ALA A 91 12.55 1.26 -0.05
C ALA A 91 13.64 1.14 1.01
N ARG A 92 13.66 2.10 1.92
CA ARG A 92 14.50 2.02 3.12
C ARG A 92 13.72 1.35 4.22
N ILE A 93 13.82 0.03 4.24
CA ILE A 93 13.23 -0.80 5.30
C ILE A 93 13.81 -0.30 6.64
N PRO A 94 12.96 -0.03 7.64
CA PRO A 94 13.47 0.44 8.93
C PRO A 94 14.34 -0.64 9.58
N ASP A 95 15.37 -0.24 10.32
CA ASP A 95 16.11 -1.16 11.19
C ASP A 95 15.18 -1.58 12.35
N HIS A 96 15.03 -2.90 12.58
CA HIS A 96 14.06 -3.43 13.55
C HIS A 96 14.71 -4.37 14.58
N GLU A 97 14.35 -4.13 15.85
CA GLU A 97 14.54 -5.04 16.99
C GLU A 97 13.24 -5.81 17.35
N ARG A 98 12.09 -5.46 16.73
CA ARG A 98 10.74 -5.98 17.02
C ARG A 98 10.01 -6.43 15.75
N ASP A 99 9.03 -7.33 15.93
CA ASP A 99 8.22 -7.92 14.86
C ASP A 99 6.99 -7.03 14.60
N TYR A 100 7.02 -6.28 13.50
CA TYR A 100 5.93 -5.39 13.09
C TYR A 100 5.12 -5.96 11.92
N SER A 101 3.80 -5.92 12.03
CA SER A 101 2.85 -6.30 10.98
C SER A 101 2.26 -5.05 10.29
N PRO A 102 2.11 -5.04 8.95
CA PRO A 102 1.52 -3.91 8.25
C PRO A 102 0.01 -3.87 8.46
N LEU A 103 -0.49 -2.71 8.89
CA LEU A 103 -1.91 -2.48 9.20
C LEU A 103 -2.60 -1.66 8.10
N ASP A 104 -1.91 -0.65 7.57
CA ASP A 104 -2.47 0.23 6.54
C ASP A 104 -1.38 0.87 5.67
N CYS A 105 -1.76 1.34 4.48
CA CYS A 105 -0.89 2.13 3.62
C CYS A 105 -1.69 3.15 2.81
N ARG A 106 -1.51 4.44 3.11
CA ARG A 106 -2.17 5.56 2.42
C ARG A 106 -1.26 6.77 2.29
N HIS A 107 -1.49 7.57 1.26
CA HIS A 107 -0.82 8.85 1.04
C HIS A 107 0.72 8.78 1.06
N GLY A 108 1.30 7.67 0.59
CA GLY A 108 2.74 7.41 0.60
C GLY A 108 3.33 7.07 1.97
N ARG A 109 2.50 6.66 2.93
CA ARG A 109 2.90 6.22 4.27
C ARG A 109 2.42 4.81 4.54
N VAL A 110 3.16 4.10 5.37
CA VAL A 110 2.82 2.78 5.85
C VAL A 110 2.60 2.86 7.35
N LEU A 111 1.50 2.30 7.83
CA LEU A 111 1.23 2.09 9.25
C LEU A 111 1.56 0.64 9.62
N LEU A 112 2.38 0.49 10.63
CA LEU A 112 2.81 -0.80 11.19
C LEU A 112 2.33 -0.89 12.64
N GLY A 113 2.02 -2.09 13.11
CA GLY A 113 1.70 -2.39 14.52
C GLY A 113 2.54 -3.53 15.05
N ASP A 114 2.92 -3.45 16.33
CA ASP A 114 3.62 -4.54 17.04
C ASP A 114 2.66 -5.72 17.18
N ASP A 115 3.06 -6.89 16.69
CA ASP A 115 2.28 -8.14 16.71
C ASP A 115 2.45 -8.91 18.03
N VAL A 116 3.37 -8.45 18.89
CA VAL A 116 3.56 -9.03 20.21
C VAL A 116 2.46 -8.50 21.13
N ASN A 117 1.86 -9.37 21.95
CA ASN A 117 0.83 -9.11 22.98
C ASN A 117 1.22 -8.06 24.06
N GLN A 118 2.09 -7.09 23.76
CA GLN A 118 2.42 -5.95 24.58
C GLN A 118 1.30 -4.93 24.46
N ILE A 119 0.65 -4.66 25.59
CA ILE A 119 -0.30 -3.58 25.75
C ILE A 119 0.40 -2.47 26.56
N PRO A 120 0.40 -1.21 26.10
CA PRO A 120 -0.20 -0.73 24.85
C PRO A 120 0.62 -1.14 23.62
N MET A 121 -0.09 -1.43 22.52
CA MET A 121 0.53 -1.75 21.23
C MET A 121 1.32 -0.56 20.72
N ALA A 122 2.54 -0.79 20.24
CA ALA A 122 3.31 0.24 19.55
C ALA A 122 2.87 0.33 18.07
N LEU A 123 2.49 1.53 17.64
CA LEU A 123 2.18 1.85 16.26
C LEU A 123 3.33 2.64 15.64
N VAL A 124 3.64 2.37 14.37
CA VAL A 124 4.72 3.06 13.67
C VAL A 124 4.24 3.53 12.30
N VAL A 125 4.29 4.84 12.07
CA VAL A 125 4.13 5.42 10.74
C VAL A 125 5.49 5.53 10.08
N TRP A 126 5.67 4.81 8.98
CA TRP A 126 6.89 4.73 8.19
C TRP A 126 6.70 5.40 6.82
N ASP A 127 7.70 6.16 6.38
CA ASP A 127 7.85 6.65 5.01
C ASP A 127 8.88 5.79 4.26
N PRO A 128 8.45 4.89 3.34
CA PRO A 128 9.36 4.04 2.58
C PRO A 128 10.33 4.79 1.66
N MET A 129 9.98 6.01 1.22
CA MET A 129 10.84 6.83 0.36
C MET A 129 12.07 7.35 1.10
N THR A 130 11.86 7.83 2.32
CA THR A 130 12.92 8.48 3.12
C THR A 130 13.54 7.56 4.16
N GLY A 131 12.82 6.51 4.57
CA GLY A 131 13.16 5.64 5.70
C GLY A 131 12.83 6.26 7.06
N ARG A 132 12.18 7.43 7.09
CA ARG A 132 11.78 8.07 8.36
C ARG A 132 10.63 7.29 8.98
N ARG A 133 10.64 7.23 10.31
CA ARG A 133 9.57 6.62 11.09
C ARG A 133 9.16 7.49 12.26
N ARG A 134 7.93 7.29 12.71
CA ARG A 134 7.36 7.94 13.87
C ARG A 134 6.55 6.92 14.66
N GLU A 135 6.89 6.77 15.92
CA GLU A 135 6.27 5.82 16.84
C GLU A 135 5.15 6.52 17.61
N LEU A 136 4.04 5.83 17.81
CA LEU A 136 2.88 6.26 18.59
C LEU A 136 2.47 5.10 19.50
N GLU A 137 2.08 5.39 20.73
CA GLU A 137 1.47 4.38 21.59
C GLU A 137 -0.03 4.31 21.27
N ALA A 138 -0.56 3.09 21.17
CA ALA A 138 -2.00 2.88 21.03
C ALA A 138 -2.74 3.46 22.24
N PRO A 139 -3.98 3.92 22.07
CA PRO A 139 -4.80 4.41 23.18
C PRO A 139 -5.02 3.33 24.24
N ASP A 140 -5.04 3.71 25.52
CA ASP A 140 -5.36 2.83 26.65
C ASP A 140 -6.86 2.49 26.66
N LEU A 141 -7.26 1.55 25.80
CA LEU A 141 -8.61 1.02 25.69
C LEU A 141 -8.58 -0.49 25.95
N VAL A 142 -9.70 -1.04 26.43
CA VAL A 142 -9.90 -2.50 26.47
C VAL A 142 -10.19 -2.94 25.03
N VAL A 143 -9.33 -3.78 24.46
CA VAL A 143 -9.35 -4.13 23.04
C VAL A 143 -9.25 -5.64 22.89
N ASP A 144 -10.29 -6.24 22.33
CA ASP A 144 -10.26 -7.63 21.86
C ASP A 144 -9.80 -7.68 20.40
N SER A 145 -10.24 -6.72 19.59
CA SER A 145 -9.86 -6.57 18.19
C SER A 145 -9.80 -5.10 17.78
N HIS A 146 -8.97 -4.76 16.80
CA HIS A 146 -8.79 -3.38 16.34
C HIS A 146 -8.63 -3.26 14.82
N GLY A 147 -9.00 -2.09 14.31
CA GLY A 147 -8.71 -1.63 12.97
C GLY A 147 -8.01 -0.27 13.03
N THR A 148 -7.05 -0.03 12.14
CA THR A 148 -6.33 1.25 12.10
C THR A 148 -6.18 1.78 10.69
N ALA A 149 -6.03 3.10 10.57
CA ALA A 149 -5.74 3.75 9.31
C ALA A 149 -4.82 4.95 9.50
N VAL A 150 -3.93 5.20 8.53
CA VAL A 150 -3.14 6.44 8.47
C VAL A 150 -3.74 7.41 7.47
N LEU A 151 -3.95 8.65 7.89
CA LEU A 151 -4.56 9.70 7.10
C LEU A 151 -3.62 10.90 6.97
N CYS A 152 -3.77 11.62 5.87
CA CYS A 152 -3.17 12.93 5.75
C CYS A 152 -4.00 13.92 6.58
N ALA A 153 -3.33 14.74 7.40
CA ALA A 153 -4.00 15.71 8.27
C ALA A 153 -4.23 17.09 7.62
N VAL A 154 -3.87 17.24 6.33
CA VAL A 154 -3.97 18.51 5.62
C VAL A 154 -5.32 18.57 4.92
N GLY A 155 -6.21 19.42 5.44
CA GLY A 155 -7.53 19.65 4.84
C GLY A 155 -7.41 20.11 3.38
N GLY A 156 -8.12 19.43 2.49
CA GLY A 156 -8.06 19.69 1.05
C GLY A 156 -6.73 19.32 0.37
N CYS A 157 -5.89 18.46 0.95
CA CYS A 157 -4.71 17.92 0.24
C CYS A 157 -5.18 17.18 -1.02
N ASP A 158 -4.45 17.37 -2.12
CA ASP A 158 -4.61 16.55 -3.34
C ASP A 158 -3.96 15.15 -3.22
N HIS A 159 -3.40 14.87 -2.05
CA HIS A 159 -2.67 13.68 -1.63
C HIS A 159 -1.49 13.25 -2.51
N ARG A 160 -1.05 14.10 -3.45
CA ARG A 160 0.01 13.77 -4.41
C ARG A 160 1.41 13.84 -3.82
N ALA A 161 1.62 14.67 -2.80
CA ALA A 161 2.91 14.86 -2.14
C ALA A 161 2.80 14.75 -0.61
N CYS A 162 1.81 13.98 -0.12
CA CYS A 162 1.44 13.98 1.29
C CYS A 162 2.33 13.07 2.17
N HIS A 163 3.36 12.39 1.63
CA HIS A 163 4.26 11.49 2.38
C HIS A 163 5.21 12.21 3.38
N GLU A 164 5.58 13.47 3.14
CA GLU A 164 6.42 14.26 4.07
C GLU A 164 5.61 15.19 4.98
N GLY A 165 4.31 15.37 4.71
CA GLY A 165 3.44 16.31 5.42
C GLY A 165 3.02 15.88 6.83
N PRO A 166 2.09 16.63 7.45
CA PRO A 166 1.40 16.19 8.66
C PRO A 166 0.47 14.99 8.39
N PHE A 167 0.32 14.13 9.39
CA PHE A 167 -0.55 12.96 9.33
C PHE A 167 -1.28 12.76 10.66
N GLN A 168 -2.33 11.93 10.61
CA GLN A 168 -3.07 11.43 11.76
C GLN A 168 -3.27 9.93 11.63
N VAL A 169 -3.45 9.27 12.76
CA VAL A 169 -3.83 7.85 12.82
C VAL A 169 -5.24 7.77 13.37
N VAL A 170 -6.09 6.98 12.73
CA VAL A 170 -7.38 6.59 13.27
C VAL A 170 -7.22 5.21 13.87
N PHE A 171 -7.65 5.05 15.12
CA PHE A 171 -7.66 3.79 15.83
C PHE A 171 -9.10 3.46 16.20
N VAL A 172 -9.57 2.31 15.75
CA VAL A 172 -10.91 1.80 16.05
C VAL A 172 -10.74 0.48 16.77
N CYS A 173 -11.38 0.30 17.92
CA CYS A 173 -11.36 -0.95 18.65
C CYS A 173 -12.77 -1.47 18.88
N VAL A 174 -12.85 -2.79 19.04
CA VAL A 174 -14.01 -3.52 19.52
C VAL A 174 -13.57 -4.30 20.76
N GLY A 175 -14.37 -4.25 21.80
CA GLY A 175 -14.14 -5.00 23.03
C GLY A 175 -15.44 -5.40 23.72
N SER A 176 -15.37 -6.45 24.52
CA SER A 176 -16.50 -7.00 25.27
C SER A 176 -16.96 -6.05 26.38
N LYS A 177 -18.28 -5.97 26.61
CA LYS A 177 -18.86 -5.09 27.61
C LYS A 177 -19.01 -5.80 28.97
N GLY A 178 -17.90 -5.95 29.69
CA GLY A 178 -17.91 -6.59 31.01
C GLY A 178 -17.59 -8.08 30.98
N ASP A 179 -17.86 -8.78 32.09
CA ASP A 179 -17.42 -10.17 32.34
C ASP A 179 -18.45 -11.25 31.94
N ASP A 180 -19.69 -10.86 31.67
CA ASP A 180 -20.76 -11.74 31.20
C ASP A 180 -20.87 -11.53 29.68
N ASP A 181 -20.89 -12.58 28.87
CA ASP A 181 -20.87 -12.62 27.38
C ASP A 181 -21.98 -11.76 26.69
N GLU A 182 -21.96 -10.45 26.91
CA GLU A 182 -22.88 -9.42 26.44
C GLU A 182 -22.28 -8.66 25.25
N ASP A 183 -23.15 -8.02 24.46
CA ASP A 183 -22.88 -7.15 23.31
C ASP A 183 -21.48 -6.50 23.31
N CYS A 184 -20.76 -6.58 22.19
CA CYS A 184 -19.49 -5.86 22.03
C CYS A 184 -19.72 -4.34 21.93
N VAL A 185 -18.69 -3.56 22.24
CA VAL A 185 -18.71 -2.11 22.06
C VAL A 185 -17.56 -1.68 21.17
N ALA A 186 -17.88 -0.85 20.18
CA ALA A 186 -16.90 -0.19 19.34
C ALA A 186 -16.63 1.25 19.77
N TYR A 187 -15.35 1.62 19.76
CA TYR A 187 -14.86 2.98 19.96
C TYR A 187 -13.91 3.37 18.83
N ALA A 188 -13.88 4.65 18.49
CA ALA A 188 -12.89 5.21 17.59
C ALA A 188 -12.26 6.45 18.22
N CYS A 189 -10.97 6.62 17.99
CA CYS A 189 -10.23 7.81 18.36
C CYS A 189 -9.25 8.17 17.25
N VAL A 190 -8.89 9.45 17.20
CA VAL A 190 -8.01 10.00 16.17
C VAL A 190 -6.84 10.66 16.87
N SER A 191 -5.64 10.38 16.39
CA SER A 191 -4.45 11.04 16.91
C SER A 191 -4.51 12.54 16.59
N LEU A 192 -3.88 13.36 17.42
CA LEU A 192 -3.64 14.75 17.08
C LEU A 192 -2.79 14.83 15.79
N PRO A 193 -2.98 15.88 14.96
CA PRO A 193 -2.15 16.09 13.78
C PRO A 193 -0.69 16.24 14.16
N GLU A 194 0.09 15.29 13.70
CA GLU A 194 1.48 15.22 14.05
C GLU A 194 2.26 16.08 13.05
N THR A 195 2.96 17.11 13.55
CA THR A 195 3.61 18.08 12.67
C THR A 195 4.67 17.38 11.81
N GLY A 196 4.67 17.61 10.49
CA GLY A 196 5.60 17.00 9.52
C GLY A 196 7.08 17.32 9.73
N ASP A 197 7.43 17.94 10.86
CA ASP A 197 8.79 18.08 11.34
C ASP A 197 9.24 16.78 12.02
N TRP A 198 9.77 15.86 11.22
CA TRP A 198 10.34 14.58 11.65
C TRP A 198 11.60 14.74 12.53
N SER A 199 12.11 15.95 12.75
CA SER A 199 13.33 16.19 13.51
C SER A 199 13.11 16.30 15.03
N LYS A 200 11.86 16.46 15.46
CA LYS A 200 11.50 16.60 16.88
C LYS A 200 10.99 15.27 17.45
N PRO A 201 11.39 14.91 18.69
CA PRO A 201 10.82 13.76 19.38
C PRO A 201 9.32 13.97 19.65
N CYS A 202 8.54 12.89 19.56
CA CYS A 202 7.11 12.93 19.83
C CYS A 202 6.84 13.19 21.33
N PRO A 203 5.86 14.04 21.68
CA PRO A 203 5.38 14.14 23.05
C PRO A 203 4.58 12.86 23.40
N LEU A 204 4.95 12.19 24.49
CA LEU A 204 4.47 10.84 24.83
C LEU A 204 2.99 10.76 25.26
N PHE A 205 2.41 11.77 25.94
CA PHE A 205 1.22 11.53 26.78
C PHE A 205 -0.12 12.19 26.35
N ASP A 206 -0.18 13.02 25.30
CA ASP A 206 -1.40 13.71 24.86
C ASP A 206 -1.68 13.52 23.35
N GLN A 207 -1.50 12.31 22.82
CA GLN A 207 -1.47 12.06 21.37
C GLN A 207 -2.84 11.80 20.73
N TRP A 208 -3.89 11.54 21.52
CA TRP A 208 -5.20 11.10 21.02
C TRP A 208 -6.31 12.08 21.43
N GLY A 209 -7.24 12.32 20.51
CA GLY A 209 -8.48 13.05 20.81
C GLY A 209 -9.47 12.21 21.61
N GLU A 210 -10.52 12.86 22.13
CA GLU A 210 -11.59 12.16 22.85
C GLU A 210 -12.23 11.07 21.98
N PRO A 211 -12.46 9.86 22.52
CA PRO A 211 -13.15 8.80 21.79
C PRO A 211 -14.53 9.24 21.33
N CYS A 212 -14.98 8.73 20.18
CA CYS A 212 -16.34 8.94 19.72
C CYS A 212 -17.35 8.27 20.67
N PRO A 213 -18.64 8.65 20.60
CA PRO A 213 -19.69 7.89 21.26
C PRO A 213 -19.62 6.40 20.88
N ALA A 214 -19.73 5.55 21.89
CA ALA A 214 -19.71 4.10 21.76
C ALA A 214 -20.85 3.59 20.86
N LEU A 215 -20.56 2.61 20.02
CA LEU A 215 -21.56 1.86 19.26
C LEU A 215 -21.66 0.44 19.82
N LEU A 216 -22.88 0.00 20.15
CA LEU A 216 -23.14 -1.40 20.50
C LEU A 216 -23.10 -2.25 19.23
N LEU A 217 -22.39 -3.35 19.31
CA LEU A 217 -22.24 -4.36 18.27
C LEU A 217 -22.75 -5.70 18.80
N PRO A 218 -23.10 -6.64 17.91
CA PRO A 218 -23.37 -8.02 18.31
C PRO A 218 -22.20 -8.60 19.12
N ALA A 219 -22.49 -9.59 19.97
CA ALA A 219 -21.46 -10.35 20.67
C ALA A 219 -20.50 -11.02 19.66
N GLU A 220 -19.29 -11.34 20.14
CA GLU A 220 -18.24 -12.00 19.36
C GLU A 220 -17.95 -11.33 17.99
N THR A 221 -17.96 -9.99 17.95
CA THR A 221 -17.60 -9.23 16.75
C THR A 221 -16.10 -8.88 16.75
N PHE A 222 -15.40 -9.14 15.65
CA PHE A 222 -14.00 -8.75 15.48
C PHE A 222 -13.69 -8.21 14.07
N PHE A 223 -12.55 -7.55 13.92
CA PHE A 223 -12.08 -7.06 12.63
C PHE A 223 -11.49 -8.18 11.78
N GLU A 224 -11.93 -8.26 10.53
CA GLU A 224 -11.24 -9.02 9.51
C GLU A 224 -9.85 -8.43 9.29
N PRO A 225 -8.76 -9.23 9.18
CA PRO A 225 -7.40 -8.73 8.96
C PRO A 225 -7.18 -8.26 7.50
N THR A 226 -8.03 -7.34 7.06
CA THR A 226 -8.00 -6.66 5.77
C THR A 226 -7.87 -5.15 6.01
N PRO A 227 -7.11 -4.42 5.18
CA PRO A 227 -7.00 -2.98 5.33
C PRO A 227 -8.37 -2.31 5.19
N PRO A 228 -8.66 -1.25 5.95
CA PRO A 228 -9.88 -0.47 5.74
C PRO A 228 -9.89 0.17 4.35
N VAL A 229 -11.02 0.74 3.95
CA VAL A 229 -11.12 1.60 2.75
C VAL A 229 -11.64 2.99 3.11
N LEU A 230 -11.06 4.03 2.52
CA LEU A 230 -11.48 5.42 2.70
C LEU A 230 -12.33 5.87 1.50
N ILE A 231 -13.56 6.29 1.78
CA ILE A 231 -14.50 6.74 0.76
C ILE A 231 -14.56 8.28 0.77
N GLU A 232 -14.26 8.87 -0.39
CA GLU A 232 -14.29 10.32 -0.66
C GLU A 232 -13.51 11.19 0.37
N GLY A 233 -12.54 10.61 1.08
CA GLY A 233 -11.83 11.30 2.16
C GLY A 233 -12.68 11.62 3.39
N ALA A 234 -13.89 11.06 3.48
CA ALA A 234 -14.89 11.40 4.49
C ALA A 234 -15.17 10.27 5.49
N ALA A 235 -15.13 9.01 5.05
CA ALA A 235 -15.48 7.90 5.92
C ALA A 235 -14.61 6.67 5.69
N LEU A 236 -14.09 6.11 6.79
CA LEU A 236 -13.38 4.84 6.83
C LEU A 236 -14.37 3.70 7.01
N HIS A 237 -14.14 2.61 6.28
CA HIS A 237 -14.96 1.40 6.36
C HIS A 237 -14.07 0.21 6.67
N PHE A 238 -14.44 -0.55 7.68
CA PHE A 238 -13.74 -1.73 8.16
C PHE A 238 -14.64 -2.94 8.02
N MET A 239 -14.09 -4.07 7.57
CA MET A 239 -14.83 -5.32 7.52
C MET A 239 -14.80 -6.00 8.90
N LEU A 240 -15.96 -6.46 9.34
CA LEU A 240 -16.16 -7.17 10.59
C LEU A 240 -16.68 -8.57 10.30
N GLU A 241 -16.27 -9.52 11.13
CA GLU A 241 -16.85 -10.86 11.21
C GLU A 241 -17.59 -10.99 12.54
N VAL A 242 -18.81 -11.55 12.48
CA VAL A 242 -19.66 -11.82 13.65
C VAL A 242 -19.80 -13.33 13.77
N VAL A 243 -19.22 -13.91 14.81
CA VAL A 243 -19.10 -15.37 14.96
C VAL A 243 -20.45 -16.05 15.13
N ASP A 244 -21.35 -15.48 15.92
CA ASP A 244 -22.62 -16.12 16.30
C ASP A 244 -23.53 -16.47 15.11
N ASP A 245 -23.46 -15.72 14.01
CA ASP A 245 -24.31 -15.91 12.82
C ASP A 245 -23.50 -16.03 11.51
N ASP A 246 -22.18 -16.23 11.61
CA ASP A 246 -21.23 -16.27 10.48
C ASP A 246 -21.45 -15.11 9.47
N SER A 247 -21.83 -13.94 9.98
CA SER A 247 -22.27 -12.80 9.18
C SER A 247 -21.17 -11.74 9.03
N VAL A 248 -21.21 -11.01 7.92
CA VAL A 248 -20.24 -9.94 7.64
C VAL A 248 -20.87 -8.58 7.90
N GLY A 249 -20.29 -7.86 8.86
CA GLY A 249 -20.61 -6.46 9.13
C GLY A 249 -19.60 -5.53 8.47
N ILE A 250 -20.00 -4.28 8.25
CA ILE A 250 -19.10 -3.22 7.80
C ILE A 250 -19.24 -2.05 8.77
N LEU A 251 -18.19 -1.81 9.55
CA LEU A 251 -18.14 -0.67 10.46
C LEU A 251 -17.72 0.57 9.70
N LYS A 252 -18.61 1.56 9.62
CA LYS A 252 -18.32 2.88 9.09
C LYS A 252 -17.94 3.82 10.24
N TYR A 253 -16.78 4.46 10.11
CA TYR A 253 -16.39 5.60 10.92
C TYR A 253 -16.40 6.88 10.08
N ASP A 254 -17.27 7.82 10.44
CA ASP A 254 -17.42 9.10 9.77
C ASP A 254 -16.49 10.15 10.39
N LEU A 255 -15.52 10.63 9.60
CA LEU A 255 -14.50 11.57 10.07
C LEU A 255 -15.10 12.95 10.39
N SER A 256 -16.23 13.31 9.78
CA SER A 256 -16.82 14.64 9.93
C SER A 256 -17.71 14.75 11.16
N SER A 257 -18.53 13.72 11.41
CA SER A 257 -19.43 13.68 12.57
C SER A 257 -18.80 13.00 13.79
N HIS A 258 -17.61 12.41 13.65
CA HIS A 258 -16.93 11.65 14.70
C HIS A 258 -17.84 10.58 15.29
N SER A 259 -18.41 9.74 14.43
CA SER A 259 -19.43 8.75 14.82
C SER A 259 -19.27 7.43 14.10
N LEU A 260 -19.64 6.37 14.79
CA LEU A 260 -19.67 5.00 14.25
C LEU A 260 -21.09 4.62 13.80
N SER A 261 -21.17 3.82 12.75
CA SER A 261 -22.42 3.20 12.29
C SER A 261 -22.11 1.85 11.63
N LEU A 262 -23.06 0.92 11.70
CA LEU A 262 -22.94 -0.40 11.09
C LEU A 262 -23.68 -0.45 9.74
N ILE A 263 -23.10 -1.14 8.78
CA ILE A 263 -23.67 -1.41 7.46
C ILE A 263 -23.63 -2.93 7.25
N ASP A 264 -24.75 -3.51 6.84
CA ASP A 264 -24.81 -4.93 6.50
C ASP A 264 -24.14 -5.21 5.15
N ALA A 265 -23.42 -6.33 5.04
CA ALA A 265 -22.85 -6.78 3.77
C ALA A 265 -23.95 -7.26 2.81
N PRO A 266 -23.75 -7.19 1.47
CA PRO A 266 -24.75 -7.58 0.48
C PRO A 266 -24.85 -9.09 0.22
N ILE A 267 -24.33 -9.93 1.11
CA ILE A 267 -24.30 -11.39 0.96
C ILE A 267 -25.24 -12.06 1.95
N GLU A 268 -25.87 -13.15 1.52
CA GLU A 268 -26.72 -14.01 2.36
C GLU A 268 -26.00 -15.34 2.59
N GLY A 269 -25.88 -15.78 3.85
CA GLY A 269 -25.30 -17.08 4.23
C GLY A 269 -23.92 -17.00 4.87
N SER A 270 -23.37 -18.17 5.22
CA SER A 270 -22.12 -18.31 5.98
C SER A 270 -20.93 -17.69 5.26
N HIS A 271 -20.24 -16.77 5.95
CA HIS A 271 -18.98 -16.21 5.47
C HIS A 271 -17.90 -17.28 5.31
N ILE A 272 -17.06 -17.11 4.29
CA ILE A 272 -15.82 -17.87 4.16
C ILE A 272 -14.70 -16.85 4.35
N PRO A 273 -13.84 -16.99 5.37
CA PRO A 273 -12.74 -16.08 5.61
C PRO A 273 -11.92 -15.87 4.32
N THR A 274 -11.50 -14.64 4.04
CA THR A 274 -10.74 -14.23 2.84
C THR A 274 -11.46 -14.39 1.49
N ALA A 275 -12.76 -14.71 1.48
CA ALA A 275 -13.57 -14.71 0.25
C ALA A 275 -14.06 -13.30 -0.14
N SER A 276 -14.08 -12.37 0.83
CA SER A 276 -14.66 -11.03 0.67
C SER A 276 -13.64 -9.93 0.97
N ILE A 277 -13.71 -8.80 0.27
CA ILE A 277 -12.97 -7.56 0.59
C ILE A 277 -13.80 -6.32 0.30
N LEU A 278 -13.43 -5.21 0.96
CA LEU A 278 -13.93 -3.89 0.62
C LEU A 278 -13.08 -3.24 -0.48
N MET A 279 -13.71 -2.33 -1.23
CA MET A 279 -13.07 -1.54 -2.26
C MET A 279 -13.53 -0.08 -2.16
N ALA A 280 -12.60 0.86 -2.29
CA ALA A 280 -12.94 2.23 -2.65
C ALA A 280 -12.87 2.32 -4.18
N MET A 281 -14.03 2.39 -4.82
CA MET A 281 -14.16 2.31 -6.27
C MET A 281 -13.75 3.62 -6.94
N GLU A 282 -13.46 3.59 -8.24
CA GLU A 282 -13.06 4.78 -9.01
C GLU A 282 -14.16 5.84 -9.11
N ASP A 283 -15.43 5.42 -9.04
CA ASP A 283 -16.60 6.30 -9.04
C ASP A 283 -16.90 6.93 -7.66
N GLY A 284 -16.03 6.70 -6.67
CA GLY A 284 -16.20 7.18 -5.29
C GLY A 284 -17.16 6.34 -4.44
N SER A 285 -17.72 5.25 -4.99
CA SER A 285 -18.60 4.37 -4.23
C SER A 285 -17.85 3.40 -3.31
N LEU A 286 -18.54 2.94 -2.26
CA LEU A 286 -18.09 1.79 -1.48
C LEU A 286 -18.42 0.52 -2.26
N GLY A 287 -17.39 -0.25 -2.60
CA GLY A 287 -17.50 -1.55 -3.24
C GLY A 287 -17.37 -2.71 -2.25
N PHE A 288 -18.09 -3.79 -2.51
CA PHE A 288 -17.95 -5.07 -1.81
C PHE A 288 -17.72 -6.15 -2.86
N ALA A 289 -16.61 -6.85 -2.75
CA ALA A 289 -16.24 -7.94 -3.65
C ALA A 289 -16.28 -9.26 -2.89
N HIS A 290 -16.87 -10.30 -3.50
CA HIS A 290 -16.96 -11.65 -2.94
C HIS A 290 -16.63 -12.68 -4.00
N VAL A 291 -15.87 -13.71 -3.65
CA VAL A 291 -15.61 -14.86 -4.54
C VAL A 291 -16.28 -16.11 -4.00
N SER A 292 -17.10 -16.74 -4.84
CA SER A 292 -17.66 -18.06 -4.58
C SER A 292 -17.30 -19.00 -5.73
N GLY A 293 -16.56 -20.06 -5.41
CA GLY A 293 -15.93 -20.94 -6.40
C GLY A 293 -14.98 -20.18 -7.30
N SER A 294 -15.29 -20.13 -8.60
CA SER A 294 -14.53 -19.39 -9.62
C SER A 294 -15.18 -18.07 -10.06
N THR A 295 -16.23 -17.63 -9.37
CA THR A 295 -17.00 -16.45 -9.75
C THR A 295 -16.78 -15.32 -8.75
N LEU A 296 -16.38 -14.16 -9.27
CA LEU A 296 -16.30 -12.91 -8.54
C LEU A 296 -17.62 -12.15 -8.70
N TYR A 297 -18.22 -11.80 -7.58
CA TYR A 297 -19.39 -10.93 -7.48
C TYR A 297 -18.95 -9.59 -6.92
N LEU A 298 -19.42 -8.51 -7.52
CA LEU A 298 -19.11 -7.15 -7.09
C LEU A 298 -20.39 -6.35 -6.94
N TRP A 299 -20.55 -5.73 -5.77
CA TRP A 299 -21.59 -4.76 -5.48
C TRP A 299 -20.99 -3.39 -5.25
N SER A 300 -21.75 -2.35 -5.58
CA SER A 300 -21.47 -0.97 -5.17
C SER A 300 -22.60 -0.43 -4.33
N ARG A 301 -22.23 0.38 -3.34
CA ARG A 301 -23.15 1.09 -2.45
C ARG A 301 -23.08 2.58 -2.75
N LEU A 302 -24.19 3.09 -3.26
CA LEU A 302 -24.38 4.49 -3.62
C LEU A 302 -25.67 5.00 -2.98
N MET A 303 -25.76 6.31 -2.82
CA MET A 303 -26.99 6.97 -2.41
C MET A 303 -28.05 6.80 -3.51
N GLY A 304 -29.17 6.17 -3.16
CA GLY A 304 -30.33 6.08 -4.02
C GLY A 304 -30.99 7.44 -4.23
N SER A 305 -31.87 7.52 -5.22
CA SER A 305 -32.70 8.71 -5.49
C SER A 305 -33.65 9.07 -4.34
N ASP A 306 -33.93 8.12 -3.46
CA ASP A 306 -34.71 8.26 -2.23
C ASP A 306 -33.90 8.83 -1.05
N GLY A 307 -32.61 9.06 -1.24
CA GLY A 307 -31.71 9.54 -0.19
C GLY A 307 -31.25 8.44 0.76
N VAL A 308 -31.48 7.17 0.44
CA VAL A 308 -31.00 6.03 1.24
C VAL A 308 -29.90 5.31 0.46
N ALA A 309 -28.76 5.06 1.09
CA ALA A 309 -27.74 4.24 0.48
C ALA A 309 -28.21 2.77 0.44
N SER A 310 -28.10 2.12 -0.72
CA SER A 310 -28.42 0.70 -0.90
C SER A 310 -27.32 -0.01 -1.68
N TRP A 311 -27.15 -1.31 -1.44
CA TRP A 311 -26.28 -2.14 -2.27
C TRP A 311 -26.94 -2.43 -3.62
N SER A 312 -26.13 -2.41 -4.68
CA SER A 312 -26.56 -2.80 -6.02
C SER A 312 -25.48 -3.67 -6.66
N GLN A 313 -25.88 -4.79 -7.27
CA GLN A 313 -24.93 -5.69 -7.90
C GLN A 313 -24.43 -5.06 -9.20
N ARG A 314 -23.12 -4.79 -9.26
CA ARG A 314 -22.48 -4.04 -10.35
C ARG A 314 -21.99 -4.95 -11.46
N THR A 315 -21.30 -6.04 -11.11
CA THR A 315 -20.77 -6.98 -12.11
C THR A 315 -20.56 -8.38 -11.54
N ILE A 316 -20.54 -9.36 -12.45
CA ILE A 316 -20.21 -10.76 -12.16
C ILE A 316 -19.14 -11.20 -13.16
N ILE A 317 -18.02 -11.70 -12.67
CA ILE A 317 -16.87 -12.08 -13.49
C ILE A 317 -16.50 -13.53 -13.20
N ASN A 318 -16.45 -14.36 -14.25
CA ASN A 318 -15.93 -15.72 -14.13
C ASN A 318 -14.40 -15.69 -14.23
N LEU A 319 -13.73 -15.85 -13.09
CA LEU A 319 -12.28 -15.82 -12.98
C LEU A 319 -11.62 -17.04 -13.66
N GLY A 320 -12.34 -18.16 -13.79
CA GLY A 320 -11.87 -19.35 -14.51
C GLY A 320 -11.65 -19.12 -16.01
N ASN A 321 -12.35 -18.14 -16.60
CA ASN A 321 -12.14 -17.76 -18.01
C ASN A 321 -10.99 -16.76 -18.19
N LEU A 322 -10.68 -15.98 -17.14
CA LEU A 322 -9.60 -15.00 -17.19
C LEU A 322 -8.23 -15.65 -17.00
N PHE A 323 -8.14 -16.56 -16.02
CA PHE A 323 -6.89 -17.19 -15.68
C PHE A 323 -6.73 -18.54 -16.39
N PRO A 324 -5.50 -18.96 -16.72
CA PRO A 324 -5.21 -20.33 -17.12
C PRO A 324 -5.28 -21.27 -15.90
N ILE A 325 -6.40 -21.29 -15.19
CA ILE A 325 -6.64 -22.17 -14.04
C ILE A 325 -6.98 -23.55 -14.60
N GLN A 326 -6.04 -24.50 -14.43
CA GLN A 326 -6.27 -25.89 -14.81
C GLN A 326 -7.09 -26.66 -13.77
N ASN A 327 -7.25 -26.11 -12.55
CA ASN A 327 -8.00 -26.71 -11.47
C ASN A 327 -9.12 -25.79 -10.96
N PRO A 328 -10.38 -25.95 -11.43
CA PRO A 328 -11.50 -25.14 -10.97
C PRO A 328 -11.88 -25.35 -9.49
N GLU A 329 -11.30 -26.37 -8.81
CA GLU A 329 -11.50 -26.64 -7.38
C GLU A 329 -10.48 -25.95 -6.46
N GLY A 330 -9.48 -25.23 -7.00
CA GLY A 330 -8.53 -24.48 -6.19
C GLY A 330 -9.17 -23.27 -5.50
N SER A 331 -8.92 -23.09 -4.20
CA SER A 331 -9.49 -21.95 -3.44
C SER A 331 -8.93 -20.62 -3.94
N LEU A 332 -9.82 -19.78 -4.49
CA LEU A 332 -9.55 -18.39 -4.81
C LEU A 332 -9.77 -17.54 -3.57
N ARG A 333 -8.90 -16.56 -3.35
CA ARG A 333 -9.03 -15.62 -2.22
C ARG A 333 -8.80 -14.20 -2.67
N LEU A 334 -9.59 -13.29 -2.13
CA LEU A 334 -9.40 -11.86 -2.31
C LEU A 334 -8.46 -11.39 -1.20
N VAL A 335 -7.34 -10.76 -1.57
CA VAL A 335 -6.29 -10.38 -0.60
C VAL A 335 -6.09 -8.89 -0.47
N GLY A 336 -6.75 -8.07 -1.30
CA GLY A 336 -6.69 -6.62 -1.19
C GLY A 336 -7.22 -5.90 -2.42
N SER A 337 -7.29 -4.58 -2.33
CA SER A 337 -7.73 -3.69 -3.40
C SER A 337 -6.85 -2.44 -3.45
N VAL A 338 -6.93 -1.70 -4.56
CA VAL A 338 -6.26 -0.40 -4.70
C VAL A 338 -7.29 0.70 -4.48
N GLU A 339 -7.10 1.51 -3.45
CA GLU A 339 -8.01 2.60 -3.11
C GLU A 339 -8.17 3.60 -4.26
N GLY A 340 -9.42 3.95 -4.58
CA GLY A 340 -9.79 4.87 -5.66
C GLY A 340 -9.63 4.28 -7.07
N ARG A 341 -9.53 2.94 -7.19
CA ARG A 341 -9.45 2.25 -8.48
C ARG A 341 -10.28 0.98 -8.46
N ASP A 342 -10.77 0.62 -9.64
CA ASP A 342 -11.47 -0.64 -9.87
C ASP A 342 -10.46 -1.81 -10.03
N VAL A 343 -9.53 -1.94 -9.08
CA VAL A 343 -8.45 -2.95 -9.08
C VAL A 343 -8.45 -3.74 -7.78
N LEU A 344 -8.38 -5.07 -7.90
CA LEU A 344 -8.25 -5.99 -6.79
C LEU A 344 -7.15 -7.04 -7.01
N PHE A 345 -6.76 -7.70 -5.92
CA PHE A 345 -5.76 -8.75 -5.93
C PHE A 345 -6.39 -10.09 -5.57
N VAL A 346 -6.15 -11.09 -6.42
CA VAL A 346 -6.62 -12.46 -6.22
C VAL A 346 -5.43 -13.38 -6.00
N SER A 347 -5.43 -14.09 -4.87
CA SER A 347 -4.53 -15.20 -4.61
C SER A 347 -5.11 -16.48 -5.20
N THR A 348 -4.30 -17.19 -5.98
CA THR A 348 -4.65 -18.51 -6.56
C THR A 348 -3.52 -19.51 -6.30
N GLU A 349 -3.75 -20.77 -6.69
CA GLU A 349 -2.73 -21.81 -6.66
C GLU A 349 -1.50 -21.53 -7.55
N LEU A 350 -1.64 -20.65 -8.55
CA LEU A 350 -0.58 -20.33 -9.51
C LEU A 350 0.21 -19.08 -9.13
N GLY A 351 -0.35 -18.22 -8.27
CA GLY A 351 0.25 -16.94 -7.90
C GLY A 351 -0.77 -15.92 -7.45
N ILE A 352 -0.28 -14.69 -7.27
CA ILE A 352 -1.12 -13.53 -6.97
C ILE A 352 -1.26 -12.71 -8.23
N TYR A 353 -2.50 -12.33 -8.54
CA TYR A 353 -2.88 -11.64 -9.76
C TYR A 353 -3.53 -10.31 -9.43
N GLU A 354 -3.14 -9.27 -10.15
CA GLU A 354 -3.82 -7.98 -10.17
C GLU A 354 -4.88 -8.04 -11.28
N ILE A 355 -6.12 -7.68 -10.96
CA ILE A 355 -7.24 -7.62 -11.90
C ILE A 355 -7.84 -6.22 -11.86
N ASN A 356 -7.98 -5.59 -13.01
CA ASN A 356 -8.87 -4.44 -13.15
C ASN A 356 -10.27 -4.95 -13.50
N VAL A 357 -11.25 -4.75 -12.61
CA VAL A 357 -12.58 -5.38 -12.72
C VAL A 357 -13.41 -4.80 -13.86
N GLU A 358 -13.22 -3.53 -14.19
CA GLU A 358 -13.96 -2.86 -15.27
C GLU A 358 -13.48 -3.32 -16.66
N SER A 359 -12.16 -3.29 -16.89
CA SER A 359 -11.56 -3.71 -18.17
C SER A 359 -11.33 -5.22 -18.29
N GLN A 360 -11.48 -5.95 -17.19
CA GLN A 360 -11.17 -7.39 -17.04
C GLN A 360 -9.74 -7.76 -17.47
N ARG A 361 -8.83 -6.79 -17.48
CA ARG A 361 -7.41 -7.03 -17.73
C ARG A 361 -6.76 -7.51 -16.45
N TRP A 362 -5.86 -8.47 -16.59
CA TRP A 362 -5.12 -9.02 -15.47
C TRP A 362 -3.64 -9.16 -15.79
N LYS A 363 -2.81 -9.17 -14.75
CA LYS A 363 -1.40 -9.53 -14.83
C LYS A 363 -1.00 -10.32 -13.58
N LYS A 364 -0.02 -11.22 -13.73
CA LYS A 364 0.57 -11.92 -12.59
C LYS A 364 1.49 -10.96 -11.85
N LEU A 365 1.18 -10.69 -10.59
CA LEU A 365 1.94 -9.79 -9.73
C LEU A 365 3.06 -10.55 -9.02
N TRP A 366 2.74 -11.73 -8.47
CA TRP A 366 3.70 -12.47 -7.66
C TRP A 366 3.53 -13.99 -7.73
N LYS A 367 4.53 -14.71 -7.21
CA LYS A 367 4.54 -16.17 -7.13
C LYS A 367 3.56 -16.67 -6.06
N ARG A 368 3.21 -17.96 -6.10
CA ARG A 368 2.28 -18.60 -5.16
C ARG A 368 2.77 -18.38 -3.72
N LYS A 369 1.92 -17.74 -2.92
CA LYS A 369 2.05 -17.50 -1.48
C LYS A 369 0.65 -17.44 -0.89
N LYS A 370 0.45 -17.94 0.33
CA LYS A 370 -0.81 -17.83 1.06
C LYS A 370 -0.76 -16.52 1.86
N LEU A 371 -1.21 -15.45 1.23
CA LEU A 371 -1.32 -14.16 1.91
C LEU A 371 -2.67 -14.06 2.62
N HIS A 372 -2.68 -13.38 3.77
CA HIS A 372 -3.90 -12.92 4.41
C HIS A 372 -4.33 -11.59 3.77
N ALA A 373 -3.47 -10.58 3.83
CA ALA A 373 -3.67 -9.29 3.18
C ALA A 373 -2.50 -8.89 2.27
N LEU A 374 -2.79 -8.07 1.28
CA LEU A 374 -1.88 -7.37 0.39
C LEU A 374 -2.26 -5.89 0.39
N ILE A 375 -1.36 -5.03 0.87
CA ILE A 375 -1.57 -3.59 0.99
C ILE A 375 -0.70 -2.87 -0.05
N PRO A 376 -1.27 -2.28 -1.11
CA PRO A 376 -0.49 -1.64 -2.17
C PRO A 376 0.16 -0.34 -1.68
N TYR A 377 1.45 -0.17 -1.97
CA TYR A 377 2.18 1.06 -1.71
C TYR A 377 2.15 1.97 -2.95
N MET A 378 1.25 2.94 -2.91
CA MET A 378 0.98 3.89 -3.98
C MET A 378 1.72 5.21 -3.71
N SER A 379 2.72 5.55 -4.53
CA SER A 379 3.48 6.80 -4.37
C SER A 379 4.24 7.18 -5.64
N PHE A 380 4.51 8.47 -5.83
CA PHE A 380 5.43 8.93 -6.86
C PHE A 380 6.88 8.89 -6.35
N TYR A 381 7.79 8.36 -7.18
CA TYR A 381 9.19 8.34 -6.81
C TYR A 381 9.78 9.76 -6.81
N THR A 382 10.22 10.19 -5.62
CA THR A 382 10.78 11.52 -5.40
C THR A 382 12.29 11.47 -5.21
N ILE A 383 13.03 12.15 -6.09
CA ILE A 383 14.49 12.30 -5.96
C ILE A 383 14.79 13.37 -4.88
N GLN A 384 15.70 13.05 -3.96
CA GLN A 384 16.19 14.01 -2.98
C GLN A 384 17.69 14.26 -3.14
N LYS A 385 18.13 15.51 -2.97
CA LYS A 385 19.52 15.94 -3.20
C LYS A 385 20.56 15.14 -2.39
N TYR A 386 20.19 14.64 -1.21
CA TYR A 386 21.07 13.86 -0.33
C TYR A 386 21.02 12.34 -0.60
N HIS A 387 20.21 11.88 -1.56
CA HIS A 387 19.85 10.45 -1.73
C HIS A 387 20.45 9.77 -2.96
N VAL A 388 21.37 10.44 -3.65
CA VAL A 388 22.10 9.86 -4.79
C VAL A 388 23.31 9.03 -4.33
N TYR A 389 23.76 9.21 -3.09
CA TYR A 389 24.93 8.53 -2.54
C TYR A 389 24.76 7.01 -2.22
N PRO A 390 23.59 6.46 -1.84
CA PRO A 390 23.48 5.02 -1.55
C PRO A 390 23.49 4.14 -2.82
N PHE A 391 23.10 4.69 -3.98
CA PHE A 391 23.13 3.96 -5.26
C PHE A 391 24.55 3.64 -5.75
N TRP A 392 25.58 4.31 -5.21
CA TRP A 392 26.98 4.06 -5.59
C TRP A 392 27.47 2.64 -5.23
N ASN A 393 26.90 1.98 -4.23
CA ASN A 393 27.45 0.71 -3.75
C ASN A 393 26.88 -0.56 -4.40
N HIS A 394 25.64 -0.53 -4.91
CA HIS A 394 25.01 -1.74 -5.49
C HIS A 394 24.98 -1.77 -7.02
N THR A 395 24.88 -0.63 -7.72
CA THR A 395 24.75 -0.62 -9.19
C THR A 395 26.09 -0.54 -9.93
N ALA A 396 27.16 -0.06 -9.28
CA ALA A 396 28.49 0.03 -9.89
C ALA A 396 29.08 -1.35 -10.26
N LYS A 397 28.72 -2.42 -9.54
CA LYS A 397 29.18 -3.78 -9.86
C LYS A 397 28.52 -4.39 -11.10
N SER A 398 27.31 -3.95 -11.46
CA SER A 398 26.58 -4.49 -12.61
C SER A 398 26.90 -3.73 -13.91
N ILE A 399 27.09 -2.41 -13.85
CA ILE A 399 27.19 -1.58 -15.07
C ILE A 399 28.59 -1.62 -15.72
N PHE A 400 29.65 -1.97 -14.96
CA PHE A 400 31.01 -2.07 -15.50
C PHE A 400 31.41 -3.45 -16.03
N ALA A 401 30.55 -4.47 -15.92
CA ALA A 401 30.86 -5.84 -16.35
C ALA A 401 30.75 -6.08 -17.88
N GLU A 402 30.19 -5.14 -18.66
CA GLU A 402 29.91 -5.33 -20.10
C GLU A 402 30.76 -4.49 -21.06
N ARG A 403 31.97 -4.09 -20.68
CA ARG A 403 32.96 -3.60 -21.65
C ARG A 403 34.05 -4.66 -21.90
N ARG A 404 33.77 -5.61 -22.79
CA ARG A 404 34.86 -6.36 -23.48
C ARG A 404 35.46 -5.45 -24.56
N PRO A 405 36.78 -5.25 -24.61
CA PRO A 405 37.40 -4.58 -25.75
C PRO A 405 37.41 -5.52 -26.95
N LEU A 406 36.94 -5.01 -28.08
CA LEU A 406 37.23 -5.56 -29.40
C LEU A 406 38.71 -5.33 -29.73
N SER A 407 39.49 -6.39 -29.83
CA SER A 407 40.78 -6.36 -30.54
C SER A 407 40.87 -7.55 -31.49
N SER A 408 40.83 -7.26 -32.78
CA SER A 408 41.22 -8.17 -33.85
C SER A 408 42.74 -8.16 -34.00
N THR A 409 43.39 -9.33 -34.06
CA THR A 409 44.32 -9.74 -35.13
C THR A 409 45.07 -11.06 -34.79
N ARG A 410 44.67 -12.13 -35.51
CA ARG A 410 45.48 -13.13 -36.24
C ARG A 410 46.80 -13.71 -35.66
N LYS A 411 46.80 -15.05 -35.46
CA LYS A 411 47.67 -16.15 -36.01
C LYS A 411 47.93 -17.22 -34.93
N MET A 412 47.36 -18.43 -35.04
CA MET A 412 47.82 -19.67 -35.73
C MET A 412 48.86 -20.52 -34.95
N ALA A 413 48.50 -21.81 -34.76
CA ALA A 413 49.28 -23.00 -34.37
C ALA A 413 49.73 -23.11 -32.88
N SER A 414 49.75 -24.26 -32.19
CA SER A 414 49.59 -25.67 -32.55
C SER A 414 48.97 -26.49 -31.38
N LEU A 415 48.44 -27.67 -31.70
CA LEU A 415 48.13 -28.77 -30.76
C LEU A 415 49.43 -29.38 -30.18
N GLU A 416 49.33 -29.88 -28.94
CA GLU A 416 49.87 -31.15 -28.35
C GLU A 416 49.95 -30.96 -26.82
N ALA A 417 49.11 -31.62 -26.02
CA ALA A 417 49.22 -32.98 -25.45
C ALA A 417 50.24 -33.13 -24.30
N THR A 418 49.80 -33.83 -23.24
CA THR A 418 50.52 -34.50 -22.09
C THR A 418 50.22 -33.83 -20.73
N ARG A 419 49.33 -34.32 -19.85
CA ARG A 419 49.25 -35.57 -19.03
C ARG A 419 50.11 -35.50 -17.74
N VAL A 420 49.55 -36.06 -16.65
CA VAL A 420 50.18 -36.50 -15.37
C VAL A 420 50.23 -35.39 -14.31
N LEU A 421 49.61 -35.46 -13.12
CA LEU A 421 49.12 -36.55 -12.25
C LEU A 421 47.74 -36.20 -11.67
#